data_AF-W1WRL4-F1
#
_entry.id   AF-W1WRL4-F1
#
_cell.length_a   1.000
_cell.length_b   1.000
_cell.length_c   1.000
_cell.angle_alpha   90.00
_cell.angle_beta   90.00
_cell.angle_gamma   90.00
#
_symmetry.space_group_name_H-M   'P 1'
#
loop_
_entity.id
_entity.type
_entity.pdbx_description
1 polymer ?
#
loop_
_entity_poly.entity_id
_entity_poly.type
_entity_poly.pdbx_seq_one_letter_code
_entity_poly.pdbx_strand_id
1 'polypeptide(L)' 'MTQYWLGLDCGGSWLKAGLYDREGREAGVQRLPLCALSPQPGWAERD' A
#
# COMPACT_ATOMS: atom_id res chain seq x y z
N MET A 1 -19.80 -18.38 -1.27
CA MET A 1 -18.42 -17.91 -1.01
C MET A 1 -18.47 -16.41 -0.82
N THR A 2 -17.87 -15.88 0.26
CA THR A 2 -17.79 -14.43 0.47
C THR A 2 -16.78 -13.85 -0.51
N GLN A 3 -17.18 -12.82 -1.27
CA GLN A 3 -16.29 -12.12 -2.19
C GLN A 3 -15.70 -10.90 -1.51
N TYR A 4 -14.40 -10.73 -1.69
CA TYR A 4 -13.65 -9.56 -1.22
C TYR A 4 -12.91 -8.94 -2.40
N TRP A 5 -12.66 -7.64 -2.30
CA TRP A 5 -11.79 -6.91 -3.22
C TRP A 5 -10.48 -6.60 -2.55
N LEU A 6 -9.39 -6.82 -3.28
CA LEU A 6 -8.05 -6.42 -2.86
C LEU A 6 -7.76 -5.01 -3.38
N GLY A 7 -7.67 -4.05 -2.48
CA GLY A 7 -7.15 -2.71 -2.77
C GLY A 7 -5.64 -2.67 -2.61
N LEU A 8 -4.92 -2.13 -3.60
CA LEU A 8 -3.48 -1.91 -3.54
C LEU A 8 -3.20 -0.40 -3.60
N ASP A 9 -2.47 0.09 -2.60
CA ASP A 9 -1.98 1.48 -2.54
C ASP A 9 -0.44 1.48 -2.54
N CYS A 10 0.13 1.90 -3.66
CA CYS A 10 1.58 1.91 -3.91
C CYS A 10 2.22 3.26 -3.56
N GLY A 11 1.97 3.75 -2.35
CA GLY A 11 2.51 5.01 -1.86
C GLY A 11 4.04 5.05 -1.78
N GLY A 12 4.63 6.24 -1.72
CA GLY A 12 6.10 6.42 -1.72
C GLY A 12 6.81 5.84 -0.49
N SER A 13 6.18 5.88 0.67
CA SER A 13 6.78 5.40 1.94
C SER A 13 6.24 4.04 2.41
N TRP A 14 5.07 3.63 1.91
CA TRP A 14 4.41 2.40 2.32
C TRP A 14 3.70 1.78 1.12
N LEU A 15 3.83 0.48 0.98
CA LEU A 15 2.92 -0.34 0.20
C LEU A 15 1.82 -0.83 1.12
N LYS A 16 0.55 -0.75 0.69
CA LYS A 16 -0.57 -1.27 1.46
C LYS A 16 -1.45 -2.19 0.62
N ALA A 17 -1.98 -3.21 1.28
CA ALA A 17 -2.96 -4.13 0.74
C ALA A 17 -4.13 -4.23 1.71
N GLY A 18 -5.32 -3.81 1.26
CA GLY A 18 -6.56 -3.84 2.03
C GLY A 18 -7.56 -4.82 1.42
N LEU A 19 -8.29 -5.56 2.26
CA LEU A 19 -9.42 -6.38 1.84
C LEU A 19 -10.72 -5.67 2.20
N TYR A 20 -11.62 -5.55 1.22
CA TYR A 20 -12.89 -4.85 1.38
C TYR A 20 -14.07 -5.75 1.03
N ASP A 21 -15.15 -5.68 1.82
CA ASP A 21 -16.40 -6.38 1.55
C ASP A 21 -17.24 -5.67 0.46
N ARG A 22 -18.43 -6.19 0.17
CA ARG A 22 -19.31 -5.67 -0.90
C ARG A 22 -19.87 -4.29 -0.60
N GLU A 23 -19.94 -3.92 0.68
CA GLU A 23 -20.39 -2.60 1.12
C GLU A 23 -19.22 -1.63 1.28
N GLY A 24 -17.99 -2.05 0.92
CA GLY A 24 -16.78 -1.25 0.99
C GLY A 24 -16.16 -1.18 2.38
N ARG A 25 -16.57 -2.02 3.34
CA ARG A 25 -15.96 -2.05 4.67
C ARG A 25 -14.62 -2.77 4.63
N GLU A 26 -13.63 -2.20 5.31
CA GLU A 26 -12.32 -2.83 5.46
C GLU A 26 -12.41 -4.03 6.40
N ALA A 27 -12.11 -5.21 5.87
CA ALA A 27 -11.99 -6.45 6.64
C ALA A 27 -10.59 -6.62 7.24
N GLY A 28 -9.59 -5.96 6.65
CA GLY A 28 -8.24 -5.91 7.19
C GLY A 28 -7.28 -5.22 6.23
N VAL A 29 -6.17 -4.73 6.78
CA VAL A 29 -5.11 -4.07 6.02
C VAL A 29 -3.74 -4.57 6.48
N GLN A 30 -2.86 -4.81 5.51
CA GLN A 30 -1.44 -5.00 5.74
C GLN A 30 -0.63 -3.90 5.07
N ARG A 31 0.51 -3.58 5.66
CA ARG A 31 1.42 -2.56 5.12
C ARG A 31 2.86 -2.96 5.29
N LEU A 32 3.66 -2.60 4.29
CA LEU A 32 5.10 -2.80 4.27
C LEU A 32 5.78 -1.44 4.12
N PRO A 33 6.75 -1.10 4.99
CA PRO A 33 7.51 0.13 4.84
C PRO A 33 8.39 0.01 3.60
N LEU A 34 8.53 1.11 2.87
CA LEU A 34 9.43 1.21 1.72
C LEU A 34 10.57 2.16 2.08
N CYS A 35 11.78 1.76 1.70
CA CYS A 35 12.95 2.62 1.84
C CYS A 35 12.99 3.59 0.67
N ALA A 36 13.09 4.88 0.96
CA ALA A 36 13.38 5.88 -0.06
C ALA A 36 14.89 6.03 -0.22
N LEU A 37 15.37 5.99 -1.45
CA LEU A 37 16.76 6.25 -1.81
C LEU A 37 16.90 7.74 -2.17
N SER A 38 17.92 8.41 -1.62
CA SER A 38 18.21 9.80 -1.93
C SER A 38 19.72 9.98 -2.09
N PRO A 39 20.26 9.68 -3.28
CA PRO A 39 21.71 9.75 -3.53
C PRO A 39 22.27 11.17 -3.37
N GLN A 40 21.45 12.20 -3.60
CA GLN A 40 21.81 13.60 -3.44
C GLN A 40 20.62 14.46 -2.98
N PRO A 41 20.87 15.62 -2.36
CA PRO A 41 19.80 16.49 -1.88
C PRO A 41 18.78 16.86 -2.97
N GLY A 42 17.50 16.69 -2.65
CA GLY A 42 16.38 16.97 -3.56
C GLY A 42 15.95 15.81 -4.46
N TRP A 43 16.61 14.66 -4.39
CA TRP A 43 16.24 13.46 -5.15
C TRP A 43 15.49 12.45 -4.27
N ALA A 44 14.53 11.73 -4.85
CA ALA A 44 13.76 10.70 -4.18
C ALA A 44 13.45 9.54 -5.15
N GLU A 45 14.02 8.38 -4.86
CA GLU A 45 13.92 7.16 -5.65
C GLU A 45 13.48 5.98 -4.78
N ARG A 46 13.07 4.89 -5.42
CA ARG A 46 12.69 3.63 -4.77
C ARG A 46 13.00 2.47 -5.71
N ASP A 47 13.44 1.34 -5.14
CA ASP A 47 13.61 0.06 -5.84
C ASP A 47 12.30 -0.46 -6.47
#